data_AF-A0A1Y3MYQ2-F1
#
_entry.id   AF-A0A1Y3MYQ2-F1
#
_cell.length_a   1.000
_cell.length_b   1.000
_cell.length_c   1.000
_cell.angle_alpha   90.00
_cell.angle_beta   90.00
_cell.angle_gamma   90.00
#
_symmetry.space_group_name_H-M   'P 1'
#
loop_
_entity.id
_entity.type
_entity.pdbx_description
1 polymer ?
#
loop_
_entity_poly.entity_id
_entity_poly.type
_entity_poly.pdbx_seq_one_letter_code
_entity_poly.pdbx_strand_id
1 'polypeptide(L)'
;MKITIALTVIATLAAKISAENCFAEIYGYGCCSDKNTEVVDVEGDWGMENGKWCGIQQCAAQSYGYNCCPPGTKAIYTDEIGGWGAVDGNWCGIDLEEPTVEDPKVEEPKIEEPKDENQYTINGNPFEGVKFFLNPYYRFKVEDAIANMTDETLIAKAEKMKEYSNAVWLDSIEITNGKLDVILASALREQKKSDKPVLTVFVLNDIPGRGCHSIETNAELNPNDDDFNRYKTEYIDVIAETLDKYRSQPVVLIVEPDSLVNMIVNGKTTPACKDAEKYIREGHAYLIQKLGSFPHVALYLDMGNTYWIGWDDIRGEAAETLVDIVKSGAPGVVRGFSSNVGKYNPWMDTDDTGSMDYDPGFPQDERRFLEAMRRDLIAAGMEPEKIHFISDTSRNGQKTKNYDTSVCNEFTVSAGMRPQANPIPEMSFIDAFYWVKNLGESDGSLMNAEGNCIPNSPYVDEWSQRQFELGITNANPSL
;
A
#
# COMPACT_ATOMS: atom_id res chain seq x y z
N MET A 1 -4.54 -71.31 21.98
CA MET A 1 -3.09 -71.02 22.12
C MET A 1 -2.97 -69.56 22.55
N LYS A 2 -2.39 -69.32 23.73
CA LYS A 2 -2.12 -67.97 24.25
C LYS A 2 -1.12 -67.27 23.32
N ILE A 3 -1.43 -66.07 22.81
CA ILE A 3 -0.41 -65.05 22.54
C ILE A 3 -1.04 -63.68 22.86
N THR A 4 -0.70 -63.18 24.05
CA THR A 4 -0.90 -61.78 24.44
C THR A 4 0.29 -61.00 23.87
N ILE A 5 0.06 -60.11 22.91
CA ILE A 5 1.08 -59.15 22.46
C ILE A 5 0.71 -57.80 23.05
N ALA A 6 1.44 -57.41 24.09
CA ALA A 6 1.52 -56.04 24.54
C ALA A 6 2.42 -55.28 23.57
N LEU A 7 1.91 -54.21 22.95
CA LEU A 7 2.72 -53.23 22.25
C LEU A 7 2.35 -51.84 22.78
N THR A 8 3.35 -51.29 23.46
CA THR A 8 3.49 -49.99 24.09
C THR A 8 3.02 -48.83 23.22
N VAL A 9 2.07 -48.05 23.74
CA VAL A 9 1.75 -46.70 23.25
C VAL A 9 2.89 -45.79 23.67
N ILE A 10 3.75 -45.41 22.72
CA ILE A 10 4.65 -44.27 22.89
C ILE A 10 3.82 -43.03 22.59
N ALA A 11 3.43 -42.35 23.66
CA ALA A 11 3.03 -40.95 23.61
C ALA A 11 4.30 -40.11 23.46
N THR A 12 4.37 -39.30 22.40
CA THR A 12 4.97 -37.94 22.40
C THR A 12 5.01 -37.36 20.98
N LEU A 13 4.08 -36.45 20.69
CA LEU A 13 4.41 -35.08 20.26
C LEU A 13 3.13 -34.25 20.41
N ALA A 14 2.93 -33.70 21.61
CA ALA A 14 2.07 -32.53 21.75
C ALA A 14 2.88 -31.37 21.18
N ALA A 15 2.66 -31.02 19.92
CA ALA A 15 2.91 -29.66 19.46
C ALA A 15 1.80 -28.79 20.06
N LYS A 16 1.99 -28.36 21.30
CA LYS A 16 1.36 -27.15 21.81
C LYS A 16 2.43 -26.08 21.79
N ILE A 17 2.52 -25.37 20.68
CA ILE A 17 3.02 -24.00 20.67
C ILE A 17 1.77 -23.16 20.48
N SER A 18 1.29 -22.60 21.59
CA SER A 18 0.36 -21.49 21.54
C SER A 18 1.19 -20.28 21.15
N ALA A 19 1.23 -19.96 19.86
CA ALA A 19 1.66 -18.66 19.40
C ALA A 19 0.46 -17.73 19.56
N GLU A 20 0.38 -17.00 20.67
CA GLU A 20 -0.61 -15.94 20.78
C GLU A 20 0.03 -14.62 20.32
N ASN A 21 -0.47 -14.17 19.16
CA ASN A 21 -0.39 -12.83 18.56
C ASN A 21 1.01 -12.29 18.22
N CYS A 22 1.60 -12.87 17.19
CA CYS A 22 2.82 -12.34 16.59
C CYS A 22 2.49 -11.49 15.36
N PHE A 23 2.64 -10.17 15.49
CA PHE A 23 2.28 -9.23 14.42
C PHE A 23 3.02 -9.50 13.10
N ALA A 24 4.23 -10.09 13.16
CA ALA A 24 5.06 -10.41 12.01
C ALA A 24 4.48 -11.53 11.13
N GLU A 25 3.63 -12.40 11.66
CA GLU A 25 3.00 -13.49 10.89
C GLU A 25 2.03 -12.96 9.83
N ILE A 26 1.37 -11.83 10.09
CA ILE A 26 0.50 -11.11 9.16
C ILE A 26 1.29 -10.63 7.92
N TYR A 27 2.58 -10.39 8.08
CA TYR A 27 3.49 -10.01 7.00
C TYR A 27 4.21 -11.22 6.36
N GLY A 28 3.90 -12.44 6.79
CA GLY A 28 4.49 -13.69 6.30
C GLY A 28 5.78 -14.11 7.00
N TYR A 29 6.08 -13.57 8.19
CA TYR A 29 7.31 -13.88 8.94
C TYR A 29 7.05 -14.60 10.26
N GLY A 30 8.02 -15.38 10.71
CA GLY A 30 7.98 -16.00 12.03
C GLY A 30 8.29 -15.00 13.14
N CYS A 31 8.01 -15.38 14.37
CA CYS A 31 8.38 -14.61 15.55
C CYS A 31 9.83 -14.86 15.94
N CYS A 32 10.45 -13.89 16.59
CA CYS A 32 11.79 -14.10 17.14
C CYS A 32 11.69 -15.14 18.25
N SER A 33 12.56 -16.14 18.16
CA SER A 33 12.69 -17.22 19.15
C SER A 33 13.20 -16.66 20.49
N ASP A 34 14.01 -15.60 20.45
CA ASP A 34 14.50 -14.85 21.60
C ASP A 34 13.85 -13.46 21.66
N LYS A 35 13.22 -13.17 22.81
CA LYS A 35 12.58 -11.87 23.10
C LYS A 35 13.59 -10.71 23.23
N ASN A 36 14.89 -11.03 23.32
CA ASN A 36 15.99 -10.05 23.37
C ASN A 36 16.80 -10.00 22.07
N THR A 37 16.26 -10.55 20.97
CA THR A 37 16.89 -10.48 19.65
C THR A 37 17.24 -9.03 19.28
N GLU A 38 18.41 -8.87 18.66
CA GLU A 38 18.91 -7.55 18.27
C GLU A 38 17.89 -6.84 17.39
N VAL A 39 17.48 -5.67 17.86
CA VAL A 39 16.52 -4.81 17.18
C VAL A 39 17.16 -4.27 15.91
N VAL A 40 16.58 -4.59 14.77
CA VAL A 40 17.10 -4.20 13.44
C VAL A 40 16.27 -3.10 12.79
N ASP A 41 15.12 -2.77 13.36
CA ASP A 41 14.34 -1.61 12.98
C ASP A 41 14.46 -0.48 14.01
N VAL A 42 14.01 0.73 13.63
CA VAL A 42 14.12 1.90 14.50
C VAL A 42 13.05 1.92 15.61
N GLU A 43 12.15 0.94 15.61
CA GLU A 43 10.96 0.89 16.48
C GLU A 43 11.10 -0.11 17.63
N GLY A 44 11.94 -1.15 17.50
CA GLY A 44 12.06 -2.18 18.54
C GLY A 44 11.19 -3.41 18.31
N ASP A 45 10.42 -3.41 17.22
CA ASP A 45 9.37 -4.38 16.94
C ASP A 45 9.91 -5.54 16.08
N TRP A 46 11.00 -5.32 15.36
CA TRP A 46 11.60 -6.32 14.48
C TRP A 46 13.04 -6.68 14.86
N GLY A 47 13.31 -7.98 14.81
CA GLY A 47 14.58 -8.59 15.13
C GLY A 47 15.10 -9.45 13.98
N MET A 48 16.37 -9.86 14.06
CA MET A 48 16.99 -10.72 13.07
C MET A 48 17.61 -11.96 13.72
N GLU A 49 17.11 -13.15 13.34
CA GLU A 49 17.60 -14.44 13.82
C GLU A 49 18.04 -15.32 12.65
N ASN A 50 19.27 -15.84 12.70
CA ASN A 50 19.83 -16.69 11.65
C ASN A 50 19.74 -16.06 10.24
N GLY A 51 19.87 -14.74 10.15
CA GLY A 51 19.76 -13.98 8.90
C GLY A 51 18.33 -13.84 8.37
N LYS A 52 17.30 -14.10 9.17
CA LYS A 52 15.88 -13.90 8.82
C LYS A 52 15.24 -12.91 9.76
N TRP A 53 14.38 -12.04 9.22
CA TRP A 53 13.57 -11.17 10.07
C TRP A 53 12.53 -11.95 10.84
N CYS A 54 12.26 -11.44 12.02
CA CYS A 54 11.26 -11.97 12.91
C CYS A 54 10.62 -10.86 13.72
N GLY A 55 9.35 -11.01 14.08
CA GLY A 55 8.69 -10.08 15.00
C GLY A 55 9.16 -10.35 16.42
N ILE A 56 9.74 -9.36 17.09
CA ILE A 56 10.20 -9.53 18.47
C ILE A 56 8.95 -9.66 19.34
N GLN A 57 8.76 -10.83 19.96
CA GLN A 57 7.62 -11.06 20.86
C GLN A 57 7.78 -10.23 22.12
N GLN A 58 6.99 -9.18 22.24
CA GLN A 58 6.87 -8.38 23.45
C GLN A 58 5.41 -8.32 23.89
N CYS A 59 5.25 -8.16 25.20
CA CYS A 59 4.07 -8.47 26.00
C CYS A 59 2.72 -8.13 25.38
N ALA A 60 1.70 -8.91 25.75
CA ALA A 60 0.34 -8.82 25.21
C ALA A 60 -0.25 -7.39 25.22
N ALA A 61 0.12 -6.55 26.20
CA ALA A 61 -0.35 -5.18 26.33
C ALA A 61 0.02 -4.24 25.14
N GLN A 62 1.05 -4.57 24.35
CA GLN A 62 1.40 -3.78 23.16
C GLN A 62 0.37 -3.89 22.04
N SER A 63 -0.30 -5.05 21.90
CA SER A 63 -1.42 -5.20 20.97
C SER A 63 -2.62 -4.29 21.32
N TYR A 64 -2.62 -3.73 22.54
CA TYR A 64 -3.61 -2.78 23.04
C TYR A 64 -3.05 -1.37 23.25
N GLY A 65 -1.84 -1.08 22.72
CA GLY A 65 -1.24 0.26 22.73
C GLY A 65 -0.45 0.64 23.99
N TYR A 66 -0.10 -0.31 24.86
CA TYR A 66 0.69 -0.06 26.07
C TYR A 66 2.11 -0.63 25.97
N ASN A 67 3.09 0.05 26.57
CA ASN A 67 4.47 -0.45 26.62
C ASN A 67 4.60 -1.68 27.53
N CYS A 68 5.64 -2.49 27.34
CA CYS A 68 5.99 -3.52 28.32
C CYS A 68 6.69 -2.93 29.54
N CYS A 69 6.42 -3.52 30.71
CA CYS A 69 7.07 -3.10 31.94
C CYS A 69 8.54 -3.51 31.94
N PRO A 70 9.44 -2.69 32.55
CA PRO A 70 10.82 -3.07 32.80
C PRO A 70 10.90 -4.40 33.57
N PRO A 71 11.91 -5.26 33.29
CA PRO A 71 12.11 -6.52 34.00
C PRO A 71 12.15 -6.32 35.52
N GLY A 72 11.40 -7.16 36.26
CA GLY A 72 11.30 -7.08 37.73
C GLY A 72 10.21 -6.14 38.26
N THR A 73 9.45 -5.47 37.38
CA THR A 73 8.24 -4.74 37.77
C THR A 73 7.20 -5.71 38.31
N LYS A 74 6.63 -5.43 39.49
CA LYS A 74 5.59 -6.26 40.08
C LYS A 74 4.23 -5.89 39.49
N ALA A 75 3.45 -6.90 39.13
CA ALA A 75 2.06 -6.69 38.73
C ALA A 75 1.28 -6.06 39.89
N ILE A 76 0.65 -4.93 39.61
CA ILE A 76 -0.27 -4.23 40.51
C ILE A 76 -1.73 -4.52 40.14
N TYR A 77 -1.95 -5.06 38.94
CA TYR A 77 -3.25 -5.46 38.41
C TYR A 77 -3.05 -6.62 37.42
N THR A 78 -4.05 -7.47 37.22
CA THR A 78 -4.02 -8.60 36.29
C THR A 78 -5.41 -8.79 35.70
N ASP A 79 -5.50 -8.98 34.39
CA ASP A 79 -6.73 -9.25 33.65
C ASP A 79 -6.52 -10.38 32.63
N GLU A 80 -7.46 -10.52 31.68
CA GLU A 80 -7.44 -11.53 30.62
C GLU A 80 -6.31 -11.33 29.60
N ILE A 81 -5.70 -10.14 29.57
CA ILE A 81 -4.62 -9.78 28.65
C ILE A 81 -3.25 -10.03 29.29
N GLY A 82 -3.14 -9.94 30.63
CA GLY A 82 -1.92 -10.29 31.36
C GLY A 82 -1.75 -9.52 32.67
N GLY A 83 -0.52 -9.50 33.19
CA GLY A 83 -0.18 -8.66 34.33
C GLY A 83 0.03 -7.21 33.90
N TRP A 84 -0.22 -6.28 34.81
CA TRP A 84 -0.10 -4.85 34.58
C TRP A 84 0.71 -4.19 35.69
N GLY A 85 1.68 -3.38 35.32
CA GLY A 85 2.48 -2.55 36.20
C GLY A 85 2.25 -1.06 35.92
N ALA A 86 2.79 -0.20 36.80
CA ALA A 86 2.86 1.22 36.55
C ALA A 86 4.28 1.72 36.78
N VAL A 87 4.86 2.37 35.76
CA VAL A 87 6.19 2.97 35.81
C VAL A 87 6.05 4.45 35.46
N ASP A 88 6.53 5.31 36.35
CA ASP A 88 6.44 6.77 36.22
C ASP A 88 5.02 7.30 35.96
N GLY A 89 4.00 6.62 36.50
CA GLY A 89 2.59 6.98 36.35
C GLY A 89 1.93 6.47 35.07
N ASN A 90 2.64 5.75 34.20
CA ASN A 90 2.11 5.14 32.99
C ASN A 90 1.93 3.63 33.15
N TRP A 91 0.83 3.09 32.63
CA TRP A 91 0.56 1.66 32.62
C TRP A 91 1.46 0.93 31.63
N CYS A 92 1.89 -0.27 32.02
CA CYS A 92 2.69 -1.16 31.19
C CYS A 92 2.28 -2.62 31.40
N GLY A 93 2.49 -3.46 30.38
CA GLY A 93 2.17 -4.89 30.39
C GLY A 93 3.29 -5.77 30.95
N ILE A 94 2.92 -6.81 31.68
CA ILE A 94 3.79 -7.83 32.27
C ILE A 94 3.27 -9.18 31.78
N ASP A 95 4.12 -9.93 31.08
CA ASP A 95 3.83 -11.33 30.76
C ASP A 95 3.87 -12.13 32.07
N LEU A 96 2.70 -12.48 32.60
CA LEU A 96 2.56 -13.45 33.67
C LEU A 96 2.38 -14.82 33.02
N GLU A 97 3.25 -15.78 33.35
CA GLU A 97 2.91 -17.19 33.11
C GLU A 97 1.63 -17.48 33.93
N GLU A 98 0.58 -17.93 33.24
CA GLU A 98 -0.77 -18.06 33.78
C GLU A 98 -0.83 -18.66 35.20
N PRO A 99 -1.57 -18.03 36.12
CA PRO A 99 -2.32 -18.75 37.11
C PRO A 99 -3.79 -18.79 36.69
N THR A 100 -4.31 -20.01 36.55
CA THR A 100 -5.74 -20.30 36.53
C THR A 100 -6.40 -19.74 37.80
N VAL A 101 -7.61 -19.17 37.67
CA VAL A 101 -8.83 -19.49 38.47
C VAL A 101 -9.86 -18.33 38.45
N GLU A 102 -11.06 -18.72 38.04
CA GLU A 102 -12.45 -18.28 38.33
C GLU A 102 -12.80 -16.82 38.66
N ASP A 103 -13.64 -16.29 37.76
CA ASP A 103 -14.59 -15.17 37.82
C ASP A 103 -15.04 -14.67 39.20
N PRO A 104 -14.98 -13.34 39.41
CA PRO A 104 -16.11 -12.61 39.97
C PRO A 104 -16.63 -11.57 38.97
N LYS A 105 -17.94 -11.66 38.68
CA LYS A 105 -18.69 -10.61 37.98
C LYS A 105 -18.49 -9.26 38.68
N VAL A 106 -17.71 -8.38 38.06
CA VAL A 106 -17.60 -6.97 38.41
C VAL A 106 -17.98 -6.19 37.17
N GLU A 107 -18.88 -5.22 37.32
CA GLU A 107 -19.35 -4.37 36.22
C GLU A 107 -18.16 -3.71 35.51
N GLU A 108 -18.12 -3.88 34.19
CA GLU A 108 -17.13 -3.31 33.28
C GLU A 108 -16.95 -1.80 33.54
N PRO A 109 -15.75 -1.34 33.94
CA PRO A 109 -15.43 0.06 33.83
C PRO A 109 -15.18 0.35 32.34
N LYS A 110 -15.95 1.29 31.77
CA LYS A 110 -15.71 1.79 30.41
C LYS A 110 -14.26 2.29 30.30
N ILE A 111 -13.45 1.59 29.53
CA ILE A 111 -12.10 1.98 29.15
C ILE A 111 -12.23 3.11 28.13
N GLU A 112 -11.80 4.32 28.48
CA GLU A 112 -11.59 5.37 27.49
C GLU A 112 -10.24 5.12 26.82
N GLU A 113 -10.27 4.61 25.59
CA GLU A 113 -9.09 4.58 24.71
C GLU A 113 -8.48 5.99 24.61
N PRO A 114 -7.14 6.12 24.56
CA PRO A 114 -6.51 7.41 24.33
C PRO A 114 -6.91 7.89 22.94
N LYS A 115 -7.94 8.72 22.88
CA LYS A 115 -8.30 9.41 21.64
C LYS A 115 -7.07 10.17 21.19
N ASP A 116 -6.70 9.97 19.93
CA ASP A 116 -5.81 10.88 19.24
C ASP A 116 -6.53 12.22 19.09
N GLU A 117 -6.47 13.05 20.14
CA GLU A 117 -7.31 14.25 20.26
C GLU A 117 -6.93 15.35 19.25
N ASN A 118 -5.74 15.26 18.63
CA ASN A 118 -5.24 16.28 17.71
C ASN A 118 -5.59 15.92 16.27
N GLN A 119 -6.68 16.50 15.77
CA GLN A 119 -7.03 16.42 14.34
C GLN A 119 -5.95 17.09 13.49
N TYR A 120 -5.29 16.31 12.62
CA TYR A 120 -4.46 16.87 11.55
C TYR A 120 -5.35 17.38 10.42
N THR A 121 -4.92 18.43 9.73
CA THR A 121 -5.60 18.94 8.53
C THR A 121 -4.56 19.21 7.46
N ILE A 122 -4.71 18.54 6.32
CA ILE A 122 -3.87 18.79 5.15
C ILE A 122 -4.22 20.17 4.61
N ASN A 123 -3.26 21.08 4.65
CA ASN A 123 -3.37 22.41 4.08
C ASN A 123 -2.34 22.54 2.95
N GLY A 124 -2.78 22.56 1.70
CA GLY A 124 -1.89 22.59 0.54
C GLY A 124 -1.45 21.19 0.08
N ASN A 125 -0.20 21.07 -0.38
CA ASN A 125 0.34 19.81 -0.88
C ASN A 125 0.59 18.83 0.28
N PRO A 126 -0.05 17.64 0.31
CA PRO A 126 0.11 16.67 1.39
C PRO A 126 1.53 16.11 1.53
N PHE A 127 2.35 16.17 0.47
CA PHE A 127 3.72 15.67 0.47
C PHE A 127 4.74 16.71 0.97
N GLU A 128 4.36 17.98 1.10
CA GLU A 128 5.27 19.05 1.49
C GLU A 128 5.40 19.16 3.02
N GLY A 129 6.64 19.34 3.51
CA GLY A 129 6.91 19.58 4.93
C GLY A 129 6.75 18.36 5.84
N VAL A 130 6.48 17.18 5.29
CA VAL A 130 6.34 15.91 6.01
C VAL A 130 7.60 15.05 5.89
N LYS A 131 7.69 14.03 6.73
CA LYS A 131 8.55 12.86 6.54
C LYS A 131 7.72 11.77 5.87
N PHE A 132 8.28 11.03 4.92
CA PHE A 132 7.57 9.89 4.32
C PHE A 132 7.80 8.63 5.15
N PHE A 133 6.72 7.93 5.47
CA PHE A 133 6.76 6.64 6.14
C PHE A 133 7.50 5.60 5.29
N LEU A 134 8.36 4.78 5.90
CA LEU A 134 9.10 3.75 5.18
C LEU A 134 8.37 2.41 5.31
N ASN A 135 7.84 1.89 4.20
CA ASN A 135 7.09 0.64 4.17
C ASN A 135 7.94 -0.56 4.66
N PRO A 136 7.64 -1.14 5.84
CA PRO A 136 8.45 -2.22 6.42
C PRO A 136 8.40 -3.50 5.58
N TYR A 137 7.26 -3.80 4.95
CA TYR A 137 7.13 -4.95 4.05
C TYR A 137 8.10 -4.86 2.87
N TYR A 138 8.21 -3.68 2.24
CA TYR A 138 9.11 -3.50 1.11
C TYR A 138 10.58 -3.58 1.53
N ARG A 139 10.93 -2.97 2.67
CA ARG A 139 12.30 -3.04 3.21
C ARG A 139 12.73 -4.49 3.44
N PHE A 140 11.84 -5.31 3.98
CA PHE A 140 12.11 -6.74 4.11
C PHE A 140 12.37 -7.39 2.74
N LYS A 141 11.50 -7.16 1.74
CA LYS A 141 11.67 -7.77 0.41
C LYS A 141 13.02 -7.41 -0.21
N VAL A 142 13.47 -6.18 0.00
CA VAL A 142 14.81 -5.73 -0.41
C VAL A 142 15.92 -6.49 0.33
N GLU A 143 15.77 -6.79 1.62
CA GLU A 143 16.78 -7.52 2.38
C GLU A 143 16.85 -9.00 2.00
N ASP A 144 15.71 -9.64 1.77
CA ASP A 144 15.67 -11.00 1.21
C ASP A 144 16.29 -11.03 -0.20
N ALA A 145 16.05 -9.99 -1.00
CA ALA A 145 16.69 -9.85 -2.30
C ALA A 145 18.21 -9.70 -2.19
N ILE A 146 18.71 -8.88 -1.25
CA ILE A 146 20.14 -8.68 -0.99
C ILE A 146 20.81 -9.99 -0.56
N ALA A 147 20.14 -10.81 0.26
CA ALA A 147 20.66 -12.11 0.68
C ALA A 147 20.93 -13.07 -0.50
N ASN A 148 20.26 -12.84 -1.64
CA ASN A 148 20.44 -13.60 -2.88
C ASN A 148 21.42 -12.96 -3.88
N MET A 149 21.98 -11.78 -3.57
CA MET A 149 22.92 -11.06 -4.43
C MET A 149 24.38 -11.38 -4.10
N THR A 150 25.26 -11.27 -5.10
CA THR A 150 26.71 -11.45 -4.93
C THR A 150 27.54 -10.27 -5.46
N ASP A 151 26.96 -9.40 -6.27
CA ASP A 151 27.63 -8.21 -6.79
C ASP A 151 27.57 -7.08 -5.74
N GLU A 152 28.72 -6.68 -5.19
CA GLU A 152 28.82 -5.66 -4.15
C GLU A 152 28.28 -4.29 -4.59
N THR A 153 28.39 -3.93 -5.87
CA THR A 153 27.86 -2.67 -6.40
C THR A 153 26.34 -2.73 -6.46
N LEU A 154 25.78 -3.86 -6.85
CA LEU A 154 24.34 -4.08 -6.89
C LEU A 154 23.73 -4.12 -5.48
N ILE A 155 24.41 -4.77 -4.53
CA ILE A 155 24.04 -4.77 -3.11
C ILE A 155 24.00 -3.35 -2.57
N ALA A 156 25.01 -2.52 -2.85
CA ALA A 156 25.03 -1.13 -2.41
C ALA A 156 23.84 -0.32 -2.96
N LYS A 157 23.42 -0.57 -4.21
CA LYS A 157 22.22 0.04 -4.80
C LYS A 157 20.93 -0.49 -4.16
N ALA A 158 20.85 -1.80 -3.89
CA ALA A 158 19.70 -2.40 -3.23
C ALA A 158 19.53 -1.86 -1.81
N GLU A 159 20.62 -1.69 -1.06
CA GLU A 159 20.60 -1.08 0.28
C GLU A 159 19.96 0.32 0.26
N LYS A 160 20.21 1.12 -0.79
CA LYS A 160 19.57 2.43 -0.98
C LYS A 160 18.05 2.36 -1.13
N MET A 161 17.50 1.26 -1.64
CA MET A 161 16.06 1.11 -1.79
C MET A 161 15.32 1.11 -0.44
N LYS A 162 16.00 0.77 0.66
CA LYS A 162 15.43 0.79 2.02
C LYS A 162 15.30 2.19 2.61
N GLU A 163 15.94 3.19 1.99
CA GLU A 163 15.90 4.60 2.40
C GLU A 163 14.74 5.36 1.75
N TYR A 164 14.08 4.78 0.74
CA TYR A 164 13.00 5.43 0.00
C TYR A 164 11.63 4.89 0.39
N SER A 165 10.68 5.81 0.50
CA SER A 165 9.28 5.47 0.74
C SER A 165 8.60 4.91 -0.50
N ASN A 166 7.61 4.05 -0.31
CA ASN A 166 6.73 3.53 -1.34
C ASN A 166 5.36 3.26 -0.72
N ALA A 167 4.36 3.04 -1.58
CA ALA A 167 2.99 2.88 -1.09
C ALA A 167 2.75 1.50 -0.45
N VAL A 168 1.87 1.48 0.54
CA VAL A 168 1.35 0.24 1.14
C VAL A 168 0.07 -0.16 0.41
N TRP A 169 0.08 -1.30 -0.27
CA TRP A 169 -1.08 -1.80 -1.00
C TRP A 169 -2.06 -2.50 -0.04
N LEU A 170 -3.32 -2.06 -0.10
CA LEU A 170 -4.47 -2.64 0.60
C LEU A 170 -5.36 -3.31 -0.46
N ASP A 171 -4.91 -4.46 -0.94
CA ASP A 171 -5.42 -5.15 -2.14
C ASP A 171 -6.30 -6.37 -1.81
N SER A 172 -6.72 -6.50 -0.56
CA SER A 172 -7.78 -7.41 -0.12
C SER A 172 -8.33 -6.95 1.24
N ILE A 173 -9.50 -7.46 1.60
CA ILE A 173 -10.10 -7.33 2.93
C ILE A 173 -9.16 -7.89 4.00
N GLU A 174 -8.57 -9.07 3.76
CA GLU A 174 -7.64 -9.71 4.70
C GLU A 174 -6.41 -8.84 4.96
N ILE A 175 -5.77 -8.36 3.89
CA ILE A 175 -4.58 -7.50 3.99
C ILE A 175 -4.90 -6.19 4.68
N THR A 176 -6.07 -5.61 4.41
CA THR A 176 -6.52 -4.37 5.03
C THR A 176 -6.71 -4.52 6.53
N ASN A 177 -7.44 -5.56 6.94
CA ASN A 177 -7.69 -5.86 8.34
C ASN A 177 -6.40 -6.19 9.11
N GLY A 178 -5.42 -6.80 8.43
CA GLY A 178 -4.13 -7.15 9.04
C GLY A 178 -3.12 -6.00 9.11
N LYS A 179 -3.08 -5.11 8.11
CA LYS A 179 -1.98 -4.13 7.97
C LYS A 179 -2.34 -2.71 8.39
N LEU A 180 -3.56 -2.25 8.14
CA LEU A 180 -3.87 -0.82 8.19
C LEU A 180 -3.63 -0.20 9.58
N ASP A 181 -4.19 -0.81 10.62
CA ASP A 181 -4.03 -0.33 12.00
C ASP A 181 -2.58 -0.37 12.46
N VAL A 182 -1.86 -1.46 12.15
CA VAL A 182 -0.45 -1.65 12.53
C VAL A 182 0.44 -0.59 11.87
N ILE A 183 0.23 -0.33 10.58
CA ILE A 183 1.02 0.67 9.83
C ILE A 183 0.74 2.08 10.34
N LEU A 184 -0.53 2.44 10.57
CA LEU A 184 -0.88 3.77 11.10
C LEU A 184 -0.39 3.96 12.54
N ALA A 185 -0.41 2.90 13.36
CA ALA A 185 0.18 2.92 14.70
C ALA A 185 1.70 3.15 14.65
N SER A 186 2.40 2.45 13.74
CA SER A 186 3.84 2.61 13.50
C SER A 186 4.18 4.03 13.03
N ALA A 187 3.48 4.55 12.02
CA ALA A 187 3.62 5.92 11.55
C ALA A 187 3.36 6.96 12.66
N LEU A 188 2.35 6.72 13.53
CA LEU A 188 2.08 7.60 14.67
C LEU A 188 3.20 7.56 15.71
N ARG A 189 3.81 6.39 15.97
CA ARG A 189 5.00 6.26 16.84
C ARG A 189 6.18 7.02 16.24
N GLU A 190 6.39 6.93 14.94
CA GLU A 190 7.43 7.66 14.23
C GLU A 190 7.20 9.17 14.30
N GLN A 191 5.96 9.62 14.07
CA GLN A 191 5.56 11.02 14.14
C GLN A 191 5.80 11.62 15.53
N LYS A 192 5.48 10.88 16.60
CA LYS A 192 5.72 11.31 18.00
C LYS A 192 7.22 11.52 18.33
N LYS A 193 8.12 10.93 17.54
CA LYS A 193 9.58 11.06 17.67
C LYS A 193 10.19 12.05 16.66
N SER A 194 9.38 12.59 15.75
CA SER A 194 9.82 13.50 14.69
C SER A 194 9.39 14.93 14.98
N ASP A 195 10.13 15.89 14.43
CA ASP A 195 9.76 17.31 14.35
C ASP A 195 8.78 17.60 13.20
N LYS A 196 8.46 16.59 12.37
CA LYS A 196 7.56 16.68 11.23
C LYS A 196 6.44 15.64 11.34
N PRO A 197 5.26 15.91 10.74
CA PRO A 197 4.28 14.86 10.50
C PRO A 197 4.88 13.73 9.64
N VAL A 198 4.43 12.50 9.87
CA VAL A 198 4.81 11.33 9.07
C VAL A 198 3.65 10.98 8.15
N LEU A 199 3.86 11.11 6.85
CA LEU A 199 2.88 10.82 5.82
C LEU A 199 3.00 9.36 5.38
N THR A 200 1.88 8.65 5.45
CA THR A 200 1.74 7.31 4.86
C THR A 200 0.91 7.37 3.60
N VAL A 201 1.39 6.70 2.55
CA VAL A 201 0.66 6.56 1.27
C VAL A 201 0.16 5.13 1.15
N PHE A 202 -1.15 4.96 1.03
CA PHE A 202 -1.77 3.67 0.74
C PHE A 202 -2.31 3.63 -0.69
N VAL A 203 -2.40 2.43 -1.24
CA VAL A 203 -3.16 2.13 -2.45
C VAL A 203 -4.40 1.34 -2.04
N LEU A 204 -5.58 1.89 -2.34
CA LEU A 204 -6.84 1.16 -2.24
C LEU A 204 -7.07 0.47 -3.57
N ASN A 205 -7.24 -0.85 -3.57
CA ASN A 205 -7.30 -1.63 -4.80
C ASN A 205 -8.12 -2.91 -4.60
N ASP A 206 -9.40 -2.80 -4.25
CA ASP A 206 -10.26 -3.98 -4.02
C ASP A 206 -11.69 -3.78 -4.54
N ILE A 207 -11.90 -2.87 -5.49
CA ILE A 207 -13.23 -2.61 -6.05
C ILE A 207 -13.81 -3.85 -6.75
N PRO A 208 -15.13 -4.13 -6.64
CA PRO A 208 -15.73 -5.27 -7.31
C PRO A 208 -15.55 -5.21 -8.82
N GLY A 209 -15.07 -6.31 -9.39
CA GLY A 209 -14.68 -6.36 -10.80
C GLY A 209 -13.29 -5.77 -11.09
N ARG A 210 -12.43 -5.64 -10.06
CA ARG A 210 -11.00 -5.32 -10.22
C ARG A 210 -10.37 -6.21 -11.29
N GLY A 211 -9.52 -5.62 -12.14
CA GLY A 211 -8.85 -6.34 -13.22
C GLY A 211 -9.81 -6.85 -14.30
N CYS A 212 -10.89 -6.12 -14.59
CA CYS A 212 -11.91 -6.54 -15.56
C CYS A 212 -11.39 -6.79 -16.99
N HIS A 213 -10.23 -6.22 -17.34
CA HIS A 213 -9.53 -6.44 -18.61
C HIS A 213 -8.18 -7.17 -18.42
N SER A 214 -7.90 -7.65 -17.20
CA SER A 214 -6.69 -8.39 -16.88
C SER A 214 -6.87 -9.87 -17.19
N ILE A 215 -5.77 -10.52 -17.57
CA ILE A 215 -5.76 -11.97 -17.83
C ILE A 215 -5.40 -12.76 -16.58
N GLU A 216 -4.56 -12.19 -15.73
CA GLU A 216 -4.32 -12.67 -14.38
C GLU A 216 -4.76 -11.59 -13.39
N THR A 217 -5.48 -12.02 -12.35
CA THR A 217 -5.87 -11.15 -11.26
C THR A 217 -6.01 -11.96 -9.98
N ASN A 218 -5.60 -11.34 -8.88
CA ASN A 218 -5.83 -11.77 -7.51
C ASN A 218 -7.12 -11.17 -6.91
N ALA A 219 -8.02 -10.61 -7.73
CA ALA A 219 -9.27 -9.98 -7.28
C ALA A 219 -10.17 -10.96 -6.51
N GLU A 220 -10.62 -10.56 -5.32
CA GLU A 220 -11.52 -11.38 -4.49
C GLU A 220 -13.01 -11.01 -4.64
N LEU A 221 -13.32 -9.78 -5.07
CA LEU A 221 -14.69 -9.27 -5.17
C LEU A 221 -15.21 -9.29 -6.61
N ASN A 222 -16.29 -10.04 -6.86
CA ASN A 222 -16.93 -10.11 -8.17
C ASN A 222 -17.91 -8.94 -8.36
N PRO A 223 -18.23 -8.54 -9.61
CA PRO A 223 -19.19 -7.47 -9.88
C PRO A 223 -20.64 -7.93 -9.65
N ASN A 224 -21.02 -8.09 -8.37
CA ASN A 224 -22.37 -8.43 -7.92
C ASN A 224 -22.74 -7.64 -6.64
N ASP A 225 -24.03 -7.60 -6.30
CA ASP A 225 -24.53 -6.80 -5.18
C ASP A 225 -24.01 -7.29 -3.80
N ASP A 226 -23.75 -8.60 -3.63
CA ASP A 226 -23.27 -9.17 -2.37
C ASP A 226 -21.81 -8.76 -2.11
N ASP A 227 -20.93 -8.95 -3.10
CA ASP A 227 -19.52 -8.54 -3.04
C ASP A 227 -19.39 -7.01 -3.01
N PHE A 228 -20.30 -6.26 -3.64
CA PHE A 228 -20.35 -4.81 -3.46
C PHE A 228 -20.75 -4.40 -2.04
N ASN A 229 -21.61 -5.17 -1.37
CA ASN A 229 -21.86 -4.95 0.04
C ASN A 229 -20.60 -5.21 0.88
N ARG A 230 -19.87 -6.29 0.60
CA ARG A 230 -18.58 -6.58 1.26
C ARG A 230 -17.55 -5.47 1.04
N TYR A 231 -17.39 -4.97 -0.18
CA TYR A 231 -16.52 -3.81 -0.48
C TYR A 231 -16.86 -2.61 0.42
N LYS A 232 -18.14 -2.31 0.61
CA LYS A 232 -18.55 -1.20 1.47
C LYS A 232 -18.25 -1.48 2.94
N THR A 233 -18.69 -2.61 3.47
CA THR A 233 -18.75 -2.86 4.93
C THR A 233 -17.51 -3.53 5.50
N GLU A 234 -16.81 -4.34 4.71
CA GLU A 234 -15.63 -5.11 5.15
C GLU A 234 -14.32 -4.45 4.70
N TYR A 235 -14.37 -3.51 3.74
CA TYR A 235 -13.20 -2.82 3.22
C TYR A 235 -13.26 -1.30 3.47
N ILE A 236 -14.16 -0.56 2.80
CA ILE A 236 -14.21 0.91 2.90
C ILE A 236 -14.60 1.42 4.29
N ASP A 237 -15.61 0.82 4.92
CA ASP A 237 -16.03 1.22 6.27
C ASP A 237 -14.94 0.91 7.32
N VAL A 238 -14.23 -0.22 7.20
CA VAL A 238 -13.09 -0.54 8.08
C VAL A 238 -11.95 0.46 7.91
N ILE A 239 -11.65 0.86 6.66
CA ILE A 239 -10.66 1.91 6.39
C ILE A 239 -11.11 3.23 7.04
N ALA A 240 -12.38 3.61 6.89
CA ALA A 240 -12.92 4.84 7.46
C ALA A 240 -12.85 4.83 9.00
N GLU A 241 -13.24 3.74 9.65
CA GLU A 241 -13.17 3.57 11.10
C GLU A 241 -11.72 3.67 11.61
N THR A 242 -10.79 3.04 10.89
CA THR A 242 -9.37 3.10 11.26
C THR A 242 -8.79 4.51 11.06
N LEU A 243 -9.14 5.21 9.97
CA LEU A 243 -8.73 6.60 9.76
C LEU A 243 -9.33 7.56 10.81
N ASP A 244 -10.54 7.27 11.30
CA ASP A 244 -11.18 8.02 12.39
C ASP A 244 -10.50 7.80 13.75
N LYS A 245 -9.81 6.67 13.92
CA LYS A 245 -8.94 6.38 15.07
C LYS A 245 -7.61 7.15 15.00
N TYR A 246 -7.00 7.28 13.82
CA TYR A 246 -5.69 7.93 13.62
C TYR A 246 -5.78 9.36 13.05
N ARG A 247 -6.57 10.23 13.68
CA ARG A 247 -6.87 11.58 13.16
C ARG A 247 -5.68 12.53 13.07
N SER A 248 -4.59 12.29 13.80
CA SER A 248 -3.37 13.10 13.71
C SER A 248 -2.41 12.65 12.60
N GLN A 249 -2.66 11.51 11.95
CA GLN A 249 -1.81 10.98 10.89
C GLN A 249 -2.22 11.56 9.54
N PRO A 250 -1.36 12.30 8.82
CA PRO A 250 -1.62 12.60 7.42
C PRO A 250 -1.57 11.33 6.58
N VAL A 251 -2.58 11.14 5.72
CA VAL A 251 -2.69 9.98 4.85
C VAL A 251 -2.97 10.41 3.41
N VAL A 252 -2.30 9.78 2.45
CA VAL A 252 -2.66 9.83 1.03
C VAL A 252 -3.21 8.47 0.62
N LEU A 253 -4.31 8.48 -0.12
CA LEU A 253 -4.91 7.28 -0.70
C LEU A 253 -4.89 7.41 -2.23
N ILE A 254 -4.16 6.50 -2.87
CA ILE A 254 -4.26 6.27 -4.32
C ILE A 254 -5.41 5.30 -4.55
N VAL A 255 -6.37 5.68 -5.37
CA VAL A 255 -7.69 5.03 -5.42
C VAL A 255 -7.84 4.20 -6.68
N GLU A 256 -7.99 2.90 -6.47
CA GLU A 256 -8.41 1.86 -7.42
C GLU A 256 -7.69 1.93 -8.77
N PRO A 257 -6.36 1.75 -8.81
CA PRO A 257 -5.60 1.71 -10.06
C PRO A 257 -6.20 0.77 -11.10
N ASP A 258 -6.07 1.14 -12.38
CA ASP A 258 -6.60 0.40 -13.53
C ASP A 258 -8.15 0.25 -13.57
N SER A 259 -8.93 0.74 -12.59
CA SER A 259 -10.38 0.55 -12.57
C SER A 259 -11.14 1.48 -13.54
N LEU A 260 -11.16 2.79 -13.26
CA LEU A 260 -11.89 3.81 -14.03
C LEU A 260 -11.41 3.84 -15.48
N VAL A 261 -10.10 3.74 -15.69
CA VAL A 261 -9.52 3.80 -17.02
C VAL A 261 -9.91 2.58 -17.86
N ASN A 262 -9.95 1.35 -17.30
CA ASN A 262 -10.47 0.17 -18.00
C ASN A 262 -11.98 0.28 -18.26
N MET A 263 -12.76 0.82 -17.32
CA MET A 263 -14.18 1.08 -17.55
C MET A 263 -14.38 2.00 -18.77
N ILE A 264 -13.57 3.07 -18.89
CA ILE A 264 -13.64 4.04 -19.99
C ILE A 264 -13.22 3.39 -21.33
N VAL A 265 -12.04 2.78 -21.38
CA VAL A 265 -11.46 2.34 -22.67
C VAL A 265 -11.92 0.94 -23.08
N ASN A 266 -12.21 0.06 -22.13
CA ASN A 266 -12.53 -1.36 -22.36
C ASN A 266 -13.98 -1.75 -22.05
N GLY A 267 -14.80 -0.85 -21.47
CA GLY A 267 -16.21 -1.14 -21.14
C GLY A 267 -17.09 -1.48 -22.35
N LYS A 268 -16.71 -1.05 -23.56
CA LYS A 268 -17.44 -1.34 -24.81
C LYS A 268 -17.00 -2.66 -25.47
N THR A 269 -15.78 -3.13 -25.18
CA THR A 269 -15.14 -4.27 -25.86
C THR A 269 -15.05 -5.51 -24.98
N THR A 270 -15.00 -5.34 -23.66
CA THR A 270 -14.78 -6.42 -22.69
C THR A 270 -16.03 -6.61 -21.82
N PRO A 271 -16.76 -7.74 -21.96
CA PRO A 271 -17.97 -7.98 -21.18
C PRO A 271 -17.78 -7.86 -19.67
N ALA A 272 -16.66 -8.35 -19.12
CA ALA A 272 -16.36 -8.23 -17.70
C ALA A 272 -16.25 -6.76 -17.24
N CYS A 273 -15.64 -5.86 -18.04
CA CYS A 273 -15.59 -4.43 -17.71
C CYS A 273 -16.95 -3.76 -17.80
N LYS A 274 -17.78 -4.18 -18.76
CA LYS A 274 -19.17 -3.72 -18.87
C LYS A 274 -19.99 -4.11 -17.63
N ASP A 275 -19.86 -5.35 -17.18
CA ASP A 275 -20.57 -5.86 -16.00
C ASP A 275 -20.08 -5.19 -14.71
N ALA A 276 -18.81 -4.80 -14.65
CA ALA A 276 -18.21 -4.08 -13.53
C ALA A 276 -18.57 -2.58 -13.46
N GLU A 277 -19.01 -1.95 -14.57
CA GLU A 277 -19.21 -0.50 -14.65
C GLU A 277 -20.07 0.07 -13.50
N LYS A 278 -21.19 -0.59 -13.17
CA LYS A 278 -22.06 -0.17 -12.06
C LYS A 278 -21.27 -0.06 -10.76
N TYR A 279 -20.53 -1.11 -10.42
CA TYR A 279 -19.83 -1.23 -9.14
C TYR A 279 -18.58 -0.35 -9.09
N ILE A 280 -17.92 -0.13 -10.22
CA ILE A 280 -16.82 0.84 -10.33
C ILE A 280 -17.35 2.25 -10.03
N ARG A 281 -18.45 2.67 -10.67
CA ARG A 281 -19.02 4.02 -10.45
C ARG A 281 -19.55 4.20 -9.04
N GLU A 282 -20.35 3.26 -8.54
CA GLU A 282 -20.96 3.34 -7.20
C GLU A 282 -19.91 3.17 -6.09
N GLY A 283 -18.88 2.34 -6.31
CA GLY A 283 -17.78 2.14 -5.37
C GLY A 283 -16.92 3.39 -5.20
N HIS A 284 -16.54 4.05 -6.30
CA HIS A 284 -15.85 5.33 -6.22
C HIS A 284 -16.69 6.40 -5.51
N ALA A 285 -17.99 6.50 -5.82
CA ALA A 285 -18.88 7.43 -5.15
C ALA A 285 -18.92 7.20 -3.63
N TYR A 286 -19.05 5.93 -3.21
CA TYR A 286 -19.07 5.55 -1.80
C TYR A 286 -17.74 5.85 -1.09
N LEU A 287 -16.62 5.44 -1.69
CA LEU A 287 -15.27 5.65 -1.17
C LEU A 287 -14.97 7.15 -1.03
N ILE A 288 -15.25 7.95 -2.05
CA ILE A 288 -15.02 9.40 -2.02
C ILE A 288 -15.87 10.03 -0.91
N GLN A 289 -17.15 9.68 -0.83
CA GLN A 289 -18.06 10.23 0.18
C GLN A 289 -17.59 9.92 1.61
N LYS A 290 -17.10 8.69 1.85
CA LYS A 290 -16.62 8.26 3.16
C LYS A 290 -15.25 8.84 3.46
N LEU A 291 -14.25 8.50 2.66
CA LEU A 291 -12.85 8.76 2.96
C LEU A 291 -12.43 10.20 2.65
N GLY A 292 -13.03 10.83 1.63
CA GLY A 292 -12.78 12.22 1.28
C GLY A 292 -13.40 13.23 2.25
N SER A 293 -14.12 12.76 3.28
CA SER A 293 -14.66 13.61 4.34
C SER A 293 -13.67 13.91 5.47
N PHE A 294 -12.56 13.15 5.53
CA PHE A 294 -11.53 13.32 6.55
C PHE A 294 -10.53 14.42 6.17
N PRO A 295 -10.29 15.43 7.02
CA PRO A 295 -9.40 16.55 6.69
C PRO A 295 -7.90 16.15 6.71
N HIS A 296 -7.55 15.00 7.28
CA HIS A 296 -6.20 14.43 7.27
C HIS A 296 -5.96 13.46 6.11
N VAL A 297 -6.91 13.31 5.18
CA VAL A 297 -6.83 12.38 4.04
C VAL A 297 -6.82 13.15 2.72
N ALA A 298 -5.91 12.78 1.82
CA ALA A 298 -5.87 13.25 0.43
C ALA A 298 -6.11 12.09 -0.54
N LEU A 299 -7.24 12.13 -1.27
CA LEU A 299 -7.58 11.12 -2.29
C LEU A 299 -7.06 11.51 -3.67
N TYR A 300 -6.38 10.59 -4.34
CA TYR A 300 -6.02 10.69 -5.75
C TYR A 300 -6.65 9.55 -6.53
N LEU A 301 -7.58 9.87 -7.44
CA LEU A 301 -8.22 8.86 -8.29
C LEU A 301 -7.29 8.45 -9.41
N ASP A 302 -7.10 7.15 -9.63
CA ASP A 302 -6.27 6.70 -10.74
C ASP A 302 -6.96 6.92 -12.09
N MET A 303 -6.18 7.43 -13.04
CA MET A 303 -6.64 7.70 -14.40
C MET A 303 -5.78 6.99 -15.46
N GLY A 304 -4.98 6.01 -15.05
CA GLY A 304 -4.06 5.33 -15.95
C GLY A 304 -2.91 6.23 -16.39
N ASN A 305 -2.67 6.33 -17.69
CA ASN A 305 -1.46 6.90 -18.23
C ASN A 305 -1.63 7.36 -19.68
N THR A 306 -0.59 7.98 -20.24
CA THR A 306 -0.67 8.57 -21.58
C THR A 306 -1.07 7.58 -22.68
N TYR A 307 -0.55 6.34 -22.65
CA TYR A 307 -0.86 5.36 -23.71
C TYR A 307 -2.20 4.67 -23.55
N TRP A 308 -2.95 4.96 -22.48
CA TRP A 308 -4.32 4.45 -22.30
C TRP A 308 -5.35 5.50 -22.76
N ILE A 309 -5.18 6.75 -22.33
CA ILE A 309 -6.18 7.80 -22.57
C ILE A 309 -5.57 9.10 -23.13
N GLY A 310 -4.44 9.01 -23.82
CA GLY A 310 -3.74 10.16 -24.38
C GLY A 310 -4.35 10.74 -25.66
N TRP A 311 -5.16 9.98 -26.40
CA TRP A 311 -5.86 10.46 -27.60
C TRP A 311 -6.94 11.49 -27.23
N ASP A 312 -7.03 12.59 -27.97
CA ASP A 312 -7.87 13.75 -27.61
C ASP A 312 -9.35 13.40 -27.33
N ASP A 313 -9.94 12.51 -28.14
CA ASP A 313 -11.33 12.08 -27.98
C ASP A 313 -11.52 11.21 -26.73
N ILE A 314 -10.62 10.26 -26.49
CA ILE A 314 -10.64 9.40 -25.30
C ILE A 314 -10.35 10.22 -24.04
N ARG A 315 -9.38 11.13 -24.09
CA ARG A 315 -8.99 12.01 -22.97
C ARG A 315 -10.12 12.94 -22.57
N GLY A 316 -10.86 13.47 -23.56
CA GLY A 316 -12.06 14.26 -23.33
C GLY A 316 -13.16 13.46 -22.61
N GLU A 317 -13.50 12.26 -23.11
CA GLU A 317 -14.49 11.36 -22.47
C GLU A 317 -14.06 10.96 -21.05
N ALA A 318 -12.75 10.72 -20.85
CA ALA A 318 -12.18 10.42 -19.55
C ALA A 318 -12.30 11.60 -18.58
N ALA A 319 -12.00 12.82 -19.04
CA ALA A 319 -12.11 14.03 -18.21
C ALA A 319 -13.56 14.23 -17.74
N GLU A 320 -14.55 14.18 -18.64
CA GLU A 320 -15.97 14.28 -18.28
C GLU A 320 -16.37 13.20 -17.27
N THR A 321 -15.97 11.95 -17.50
CA THR A 321 -16.26 10.82 -16.60
C THR A 321 -15.66 11.04 -15.22
N LEU A 322 -14.40 11.48 -15.13
CA LEU A 322 -13.73 11.74 -13.86
C LEU A 322 -14.41 12.88 -13.08
N VAL A 323 -14.82 13.95 -13.76
CA VAL A 323 -15.56 15.04 -13.13
C VAL A 323 -16.90 14.54 -12.55
N ASP A 324 -17.60 13.68 -13.28
CA ASP A 324 -18.87 13.11 -12.81
C ASP A 324 -18.68 12.17 -11.61
N ILE A 325 -17.60 11.38 -11.57
CA ILE A 325 -17.23 10.56 -10.42
C ILE A 325 -16.89 11.41 -9.20
N VAL A 326 -16.11 12.49 -9.37
CA VAL A 326 -15.80 13.42 -8.27
C VAL A 326 -17.10 14.04 -7.71
N LYS A 327 -18.05 14.42 -8.58
CA LYS A 327 -19.33 14.98 -8.15
C LYS A 327 -20.22 13.97 -7.45
N SER A 328 -20.22 12.71 -7.88
CA SER A 328 -21.08 11.67 -7.30
C SER A 328 -20.69 11.30 -5.87
N GLY A 329 -19.42 11.50 -5.50
CA GLY A 329 -18.90 11.28 -4.16
C GLY A 329 -19.10 12.44 -3.17
N ALA A 330 -19.77 13.53 -3.55
CA ALA A 330 -20.00 14.66 -2.65
C ALA A 330 -20.76 14.25 -1.36
N PRO A 331 -20.46 14.86 -0.19
CA PRO A 331 -19.57 16.02 0.02
C PRO A 331 -18.08 15.66 0.19
N GLY A 332 -17.68 14.41 -0.02
CA GLY A 332 -16.28 14.01 0.03
C GLY A 332 -15.42 14.78 -0.98
N VAL A 333 -14.17 15.05 -0.61
CA VAL A 333 -13.24 15.83 -1.41
C VAL A 333 -12.19 14.91 -2.03
N VAL A 334 -12.00 15.06 -3.34
CA VAL A 334 -10.86 14.48 -4.08
C VAL A 334 -9.79 15.55 -4.21
N ARG A 335 -8.54 15.20 -3.84
CA ARG A 335 -7.39 16.12 -3.96
C ARG A 335 -6.92 16.22 -5.41
N GLY A 336 -6.89 15.09 -6.11
CA GLY A 336 -6.35 15.04 -7.46
C GLY A 336 -6.47 13.68 -8.13
N PHE A 337 -5.54 13.39 -9.04
CA PHE A 337 -5.49 12.16 -9.82
C PHE A 337 -4.09 11.54 -9.81
N SER A 338 -4.00 10.20 -9.87
CA SER A 338 -2.72 9.50 -10.06
C SER A 338 -2.53 9.10 -11.52
N SER A 339 -1.28 9.15 -11.98
CA SER A 339 -0.90 8.63 -13.30
C SER A 339 0.25 7.63 -13.21
N ASN A 340 0.37 6.82 -14.26
CA ASN A 340 1.48 5.89 -14.49
C ASN A 340 1.62 4.78 -13.42
N VAL A 341 0.61 4.59 -12.56
CA VAL A 341 0.66 3.62 -11.46
C VAL A 341 0.94 2.23 -12.00
N GLY A 342 2.07 1.65 -11.58
CA GLY A 342 2.49 0.34 -12.07
C GLY A 342 2.74 0.30 -13.58
N LYS A 343 3.07 1.41 -14.23
CA LYS A 343 3.48 1.44 -15.64
C LYS A 343 4.89 2.00 -15.76
N TYR A 344 5.34 2.20 -17.00
CA TYR A 344 6.75 2.45 -17.32
C TYR A 344 6.95 3.71 -18.18
N ASN A 345 5.92 4.52 -18.35
CA ASN A 345 5.98 5.66 -19.26
C ASN A 345 6.99 6.68 -18.74
N PRO A 346 7.88 7.19 -19.60
CA PRO A 346 8.86 8.18 -19.18
C PRO A 346 8.16 9.45 -18.71
N TRP A 347 8.75 10.12 -17.72
CA TRP A 347 8.30 11.44 -17.32
C TRP A 347 8.42 12.46 -18.47
N MET A 348 9.55 12.45 -19.16
CA MET A 348 9.81 13.25 -20.35
C MET A 348 10.47 12.39 -21.42
N ASP A 349 9.95 12.49 -22.64
CA ASP A 349 10.56 11.93 -23.84
C ASP A 349 11.20 13.04 -24.67
N THR A 350 12.52 13.19 -24.55
CA THR A 350 13.30 14.25 -25.22
C THR A 350 13.60 14.00 -26.68
N ASP A 351 13.42 12.76 -27.13
CA ASP A 351 13.80 12.35 -28.49
C ASP A 351 12.60 12.41 -29.45
N ASP A 352 11.38 12.63 -28.92
CA ASP A 352 10.11 12.64 -29.65
C ASP A 352 9.91 11.40 -30.55
N THR A 353 10.53 10.27 -30.20
CA THR A 353 10.42 9.03 -30.99
C THR A 353 9.22 8.18 -30.60
N GLY A 354 8.19 8.79 -30.01
CA GLY A 354 7.07 8.11 -29.40
C GLY A 354 6.28 7.22 -30.37
N SER A 355 6.07 5.97 -29.93
CA SER A 355 5.24 4.91 -30.54
C SER A 355 5.56 4.50 -32.00
N MET A 356 5.00 3.36 -32.43
CA MET A 356 5.13 2.86 -33.81
C MET A 356 4.49 3.78 -34.86
N ASP A 357 3.72 4.78 -34.45
CA ASP A 357 3.13 5.82 -35.28
C ASP A 357 3.25 7.19 -34.57
N TYR A 358 4.26 7.98 -34.92
CA TYR A 358 4.44 9.33 -34.36
C TYR A 358 3.25 10.23 -34.73
N ASP A 359 2.41 10.55 -33.75
CA ASP A 359 1.42 11.62 -33.83
C ASP A 359 1.90 12.83 -33.02
N PRO A 360 2.24 13.96 -33.67
CA PRO A 360 2.70 15.17 -32.96
C PRO A 360 1.62 15.80 -32.05
N GLY A 361 0.34 15.44 -32.22
CA GLY A 361 -0.74 15.88 -31.33
C GLY A 361 -0.89 15.03 -30.06
N PHE A 362 -0.31 13.83 -30.03
CA PHE A 362 -0.43 12.90 -28.91
C PHE A 362 0.63 13.18 -27.82
N PRO A 363 0.26 13.18 -26.53
CA PRO A 363 1.22 13.36 -25.44
C PRO A 363 2.16 12.14 -25.33
N GLN A 364 3.39 12.26 -25.80
CA GLN A 364 4.34 11.13 -25.84
C GLN A 364 4.96 10.76 -24.48
N ASP A 365 4.65 11.50 -23.41
CA ASP A 365 5.14 11.25 -22.06
C ASP A 365 4.14 11.71 -20.99
N GLU A 366 4.39 11.32 -19.74
CA GLU A 366 3.50 11.65 -18.62
C GLU A 366 3.45 13.16 -18.36
N ARG A 367 4.54 13.92 -18.58
CA ARG A 367 4.53 15.38 -18.43
C ARG A 367 3.50 16.03 -19.34
N ARG A 368 3.58 15.78 -20.64
CA ARG A 368 2.66 16.34 -21.65
C ARG A 368 1.24 15.83 -21.44
N PHE A 369 1.10 14.57 -21.03
CA PHE A 369 -0.19 13.98 -20.72
C PHE A 369 -0.88 14.70 -19.55
N LEU A 370 -0.19 14.93 -18.43
CA LEU A 370 -0.76 15.64 -17.29
C LEU A 370 -1.11 17.10 -17.63
N GLU A 371 -0.30 17.78 -18.45
CA GLU A 371 -0.63 19.12 -18.95
C GLU A 371 -1.90 19.11 -19.82
N ALA A 372 -2.06 18.10 -20.68
CA ALA A 372 -3.23 17.95 -21.54
C ALA A 372 -4.48 17.58 -20.75
N MET A 373 -4.37 16.59 -19.87
CA MET A 373 -5.45 16.15 -18.99
C MET A 373 -5.94 17.28 -18.09
N ARG A 374 -5.03 18.11 -17.57
CA ARG A 374 -5.42 19.30 -16.80
C ARG A 374 -6.28 20.26 -17.60
N ARG A 375 -5.99 20.49 -18.89
CA ARG A 375 -6.82 21.35 -19.75
C ARG A 375 -8.21 20.75 -19.95
N ASP A 376 -8.28 19.44 -20.16
CA ASP A 376 -9.53 18.74 -20.43
C ASP A 376 -10.41 18.66 -19.18
N LEU A 377 -9.84 18.46 -17.99
CA LEU A 377 -10.56 18.54 -16.71
C LEU A 377 -11.13 19.94 -16.44
N ILE A 378 -10.39 21.00 -16.81
CA ILE A 378 -10.92 22.38 -16.74
C ILE A 378 -12.08 22.55 -17.71
N ALA A 379 -11.95 22.05 -18.94
CA ALA A 379 -13.03 22.10 -19.93
C ALA A 379 -14.28 21.33 -19.50
N ALA A 380 -14.10 20.21 -18.78
CA ALA A 380 -15.16 19.41 -18.16
C ALA A 380 -15.77 20.07 -16.89
N GLY A 381 -15.21 21.19 -16.44
CA GLY A 381 -15.78 22.03 -15.37
C GLY A 381 -15.15 21.86 -13.99
N MET A 382 -13.94 21.32 -13.88
CA MET A 382 -13.16 21.42 -12.63
C MET A 382 -12.46 22.77 -12.52
N GLU A 383 -12.46 23.32 -11.31
CA GLU A 383 -11.72 24.55 -11.03
C GLU A 383 -10.20 24.30 -11.10
N PRO A 384 -9.43 25.13 -11.83
CA PRO A 384 -8.01 24.90 -12.10
C PRO A 384 -7.12 24.69 -10.85
N GLU A 385 -7.48 25.29 -9.72
CA GLU A 385 -6.79 25.20 -8.43
C GLU A 385 -7.13 23.93 -7.62
N LYS A 386 -8.12 23.15 -8.06
CA LYS A 386 -8.50 21.86 -7.46
C LYS A 386 -7.98 20.65 -8.23
N ILE A 387 -7.22 20.89 -9.31
CA ILE A 387 -6.68 19.82 -10.15
C ILE A 387 -5.21 19.64 -9.78
N HIS A 388 -4.96 18.58 -9.01
CA HIS A 388 -3.62 18.15 -8.63
C HIS A 388 -3.33 16.75 -9.16
N PHE A 389 -2.05 16.42 -9.28
CA PHE A 389 -1.60 15.12 -9.74
C PHE A 389 -0.47 14.56 -8.87
N ILE A 390 -0.44 13.24 -8.81
CA ILE A 390 0.72 12.45 -8.42
C ILE A 390 1.10 11.56 -9.61
N SER A 391 2.38 11.38 -9.87
CA SER A 391 2.85 10.48 -10.93
C SER A 391 3.73 9.39 -10.33
N ASP A 392 3.42 8.14 -10.68
CA ASP A 392 4.24 6.99 -10.28
C ASP A 392 5.55 6.97 -11.08
N THR A 393 6.65 7.11 -10.38
CA THR A 393 8.01 7.07 -10.95
C THR A 393 8.82 5.86 -10.50
N SER A 394 8.15 4.84 -9.96
CA SER A 394 8.79 3.62 -9.43
C SER A 394 9.59 2.85 -10.48
N ARG A 395 9.17 2.89 -11.75
CA ARG A 395 9.69 2.01 -12.81
C ARG A 395 9.99 2.69 -14.14
N ASN A 396 10.10 4.02 -14.18
CA ASN A 396 10.21 4.80 -15.41
C ASN A 396 11.49 5.65 -15.57
N GLY A 397 12.61 5.27 -14.93
CA GLY A 397 13.86 6.04 -15.03
C GLY A 397 14.43 6.12 -16.45
N GLN A 398 14.21 5.07 -17.23
CA GLN A 398 14.59 4.95 -18.62
C GLN A 398 13.33 4.80 -19.47
N LYS A 399 13.38 5.40 -20.65
CA LYS A 399 12.36 5.22 -21.67
C LYS A 399 12.30 3.76 -22.10
N THR A 400 11.12 3.14 -21.99
CA THR A 400 10.89 1.78 -22.51
C THR A 400 10.93 1.79 -24.03
N LYS A 401 11.22 0.64 -24.67
CA LYS A 401 11.15 0.52 -26.14
C LYS A 401 9.77 0.15 -26.65
N ASN A 402 8.90 -0.32 -25.76
CA ASN A 402 7.54 -0.74 -26.02
C ASN A 402 6.59 0.24 -25.31
N TYR A 403 5.78 0.97 -26.08
CA TYR A 403 4.82 1.97 -25.59
C TYR A 403 3.39 1.44 -25.59
N ASP A 404 3.23 0.11 -25.61
CA ASP A 404 1.92 -0.51 -25.68
C ASP A 404 1.33 -0.68 -24.26
N THR A 405 0.03 -0.52 -24.18
CA THR A 405 -0.84 -0.85 -23.04
C THR A 405 -0.65 -2.28 -22.49
N SER A 406 -0.01 -3.17 -23.27
CA SER A 406 0.21 -4.59 -23.01
C SER A 406 1.53 -4.93 -22.29
N VAL A 407 2.30 -3.95 -21.83
CA VAL A 407 3.61 -4.19 -21.19
C VAL A 407 3.46 -4.81 -19.80
N CYS A 408 4.13 -5.94 -19.59
CA CYS A 408 4.19 -6.69 -18.34
C CYS A 408 5.65 -7.04 -18.03
N ASN A 409 6.12 -6.77 -16.81
CA ASN A 409 7.48 -7.14 -16.37
C ASN A 409 8.57 -6.73 -17.38
N GLU A 410 8.61 -5.46 -17.77
CA GLU A 410 9.44 -4.96 -18.86
C GLU A 410 10.96 -5.15 -18.64
N PHE A 411 11.71 -5.51 -19.68
CA PHE A 411 13.17 -5.67 -19.59
C PHE A 411 13.91 -4.35 -19.32
N THR A 412 13.29 -3.24 -19.72
CA THR A 412 13.81 -1.89 -19.55
C THR A 412 13.36 -1.24 -18.24
N VAL A 413 12.77 -2.01 -17.31
CA VAL A 413 12.45 -1.54 -15.96
C VAL A 413 13.66 -0.82 -15.33
N SER A 414 13.38 0.32 -14.72
CA SER A 414 14.39 1.23 -14.17
C SER A 414 13.78 2.11 -13.10
N ALA A 415 14.37 2.12 -11.90
CA ALA A 415 13.92 3.03 -10.85
C ALA A 415 14.03 4.48 -11.31
N GLY A 416 12.95 5.25 -11.19
CA GLY A 416 12.89 6.62 -11.68
C GLY A 416 13.31 7.67 -10.65
N MET A 417 12.72 8.86 -10.81
CA MET A 417 12.82 9.91 -9.81
C MET A 417 12.28 9.41 -8.47
N ARG A 418 12.96 9.78 -7.38
CA ARG A 418 12.63 9.33 -6.03
C ARG A 418 11.35 10.02 -5.57
N PRO A 419 10.65 9.44 -4.57
CA PRO A 419 9.57 10.13 -3.88
C PRO A 419 9.99 11.53 -3.44
N GLN A 420 9.30 12.55 -3.95
CA GLN A 420 9.55 13.94 -3.59
C GLN A 420 8.31 14.80 -3.84
N ALA A 421 8.08 15.76 -2.94
CA ALA A 421 7.05 16.77 -3.10
C ALA A 421 7.48 17.85 -4.09
N ASN A 422 6.52 18.49 -4.75
CA ASN A 422 6.72 19.61 -5.67
C ASN A 422 7.89 19.37 -6.65
N PRO A 423 7.90 18.24 -7.38
CA PRO A 423 9.06 17.79 -8.15
C PRO A 423 9.44 18.77 -9.26
N ILE A 424 8.48 19.55 -9.76
CA ILE A 424 8.61 20.43 -10.91
C ILE A 424 8.06 21.82 -10.52
N PRO A 425 8.93 22.80 -10.20
CA PRO A 425 8.49 24.11 -9.69
C PRO A 425 7.52 24.87 -10.61
N GLU A 426 7.65 24.70 -11.93
CA GLU A 426 6.76 25.33 -12.92
C GLU A 426 5.40 24.63 -13.08
N MET A 427 5.25 23.43 -12.52
CA MET A 427 4.03 22.62 -12.56
C MET A 427 3.53 22.38 -11.13
N SER A 428 3.16 23.44 -10.42
CA SER A 428 2.68 23.37 -9.02
C SER A 428 1.39 22.55 -8.83
N PHE A 429 0.76 22.11 -9.92
CA PHE A 429 -0.34 21.14 -9.91
C PHE A 429 0.15 19.69 -9.82
N ILE A 430 1.46 19.43 -9.82
CA ILE A 430 2.05 18.13 -9.51
C ILE A 430 2.48 18.15 -8.06
N ASP A 431 1.71 17.47 -7.22
CA ASP A 431 1.98 17.40 -5.78
C ASP A 431 3.23 16.55 -5.51
N ALA A 432 3.40 15.42 -6.20
CA ALA A 432 4.55 14.55 -5.98
C ALA A 432 4.92 13.68 -7.19
N PHE A 433 6.21 13.36 -7.28
CA PHE A 433 6.63 12.06 -7.78
C PHE A 433 6.65 11.11 -6.61
N TYR A 434 6.14 9.90 -6.80
CA TYR A 434 6.09 8.91 -5.74
C TYR A 434 6.24 7.51 -6.31
N TRP A 435 6.70 6.56 -5.51
CA TRP A 435 6.78 5.17 -5.92
C TRP A 435 5.52 4.45 -5.43
N VAL A 436 4.55 4.31 -6.34
CA VAL A 436 3.27 3.67 -6.02
C VAL A 436 3.38 2.16 -6.16
N LYS A 437 3.79 1.66 -7.33
CA LYS A 437 4.17 0.25 -7.46
C LYS A 437 5.51 -0.02 -6.78
N ASN A 438 5.60 -1.09 -6.02
CA ASN A 438 6.83 -1.51 -5.39
C ASN A 438 7.77 -2.13 -6.44
N LEU A 439 8.92 -1.50 -6.67
CA LEU A 439 9.90 -2.04 -7.61
C LEU A 439 10.37 -3.43 -7.17
N GLY A 440 10.19 -4.43 -8.03
CA GLY A 440 10.52 -5.82 -7.73
C GLY A 440 9.29 -6.71 -7.54
N GLU A 441 8.09 -6.14 -7.35
CA GLU A 441 6.85 -6.92 -7.47
C GLU A 441 6.50 -7.14 -8.95
N SER A 442 6.11 -8.38 -9.28
CA SER A 442 5.75 -8.81 -10.62
C SER A 442 4.40 -8.25 -11.07
N ASP A 443 4.26 -8.00 -12.37
CA ASP A 443 2.97 -7.65 -12.98
C ASP A 443 2.14 -8.88 -13.39
N GLY A 444 2.71 -10.08 -13.36
CA GLY A 444 2.07 -11.31 -13.83
C GLY A 444 3.01 -12.35 -14.41
N SER A 445 2.56 -13.60 -14.43
CA SER A 445 3.30 -14.77 -14.92
C SER A 445 2.91 -15.17 -16.35
N LEU A 446 1.69 -14.85 -16.76
CA LEU A 446 1.14 -15.25 -18.05
C LEU A 446 1.19 -14.14 -19.09
N MET A 447 1.52 -14.56 -20.31
CA MET A 447 1.34 -13.79 -21.53
C MET A 447 -0.13 -13.41 -21.68
N ASN A 448 -0.44 -12.17 -22.06
CA ASN A 448 -1.72 -11.87 -22.68
C ASN A 448 -1.76 -12.38 -24.13
N ALA A 449 -2.96 -12.45 -24.71
CA ALA A 449 -3.10 -12.84 -26.12
C ALA A 449 -2.46 -11.80 -27.08
N GLU A 450 -2.00 -10.66 -26.56
CA GLU A 450 -1.48 -9.50 -27.28
C GLU A 450 -0.06 -9.02 -26.89
N GLY A 451 0.69 -9.65 -25.96
CA GLY A 451 1.95 -9.08 -25.41
C GLY A 451 2.75 -9.95 -24.40
N ASN A 452 4.05 -9.64 -24.25
CA ASN A 452 5.06 -10.54 -23.65
C ASN A 452 5.45 -10.11 -22.22
N CYS A 453 4.95 -10.79 -21.18
CA CYS A 453 5.66 -10.81 -19.89
C CYS A 453 7.05 -11.44 -20.10
N ILE A 454 8.06 -11.00 -19.35
CA ILE A 454 9.35 -11.71 -19.33
C ILE A 454 9.11 -13.19 -19.02
N PRO A 455 9.70 -14.13 -19.80
CA PRO A 455 9.55 -15.55 -19.51
C PRO A 455 10.00 -15.91 -18.08
N ASN A 456 9.22 -16.77 -17.42
CA ASN A 456 9.40 -17.17 -16.02
C ASN A 456 9.25 -16.01 -15.02
N SER A 457 8.40 -15.03 -15.32
CA SER A 457 8.01 -14.05 -14.32
C SER A 457 7.14 -14.70 -13.23
N PRO A 458 7.30 -14.31 -11.95
CA PRO A 458 6.41 -14.72 -10.87
C PRO A 458 4.96 -14.31 -11.11
N TYR A 459 4.03 -14.87 -10.32
CA TYR A 459 2.62 -14.46 -10.38
C TYR A 459 2.47 -12.98 -10.01
N VAL A 460 1.34 -12.36 -10.36
CA VAL A 460 1.10 -10.93 -10.07
C VAL A 460 1.30 -10.66 -8.57
N ASP A 461 1.99 -9.55 -8.27
CA ASP A 461 2.38 -9.08 -6.93
C ASP A 461 3.40 -9.94 -6.17
N GLU A 462 3.82 -11.09 -6.71
CA GLU A 462 4.94 -11.85 -6.15
C GLU A 462 6.30 -11.17 -6.41
N TRP A 463 7.28 -11.46 -5.56
CA TRP A 463 8.62 -10.91 -5.69
C TRP A 463 9.36 -11.48 -6.91
N SER A 464 9.81 -10.59 -7.78
CA SER A 464 10.65 -10.84 -8.94
C SER A 464 12.05 -10.26 -8.72
N GLN A 465 12.96 -11.09 -8.22
CA GLN A 465 14.38 -10.76 -8.05
C GLN A 465 14.97 -10.12 -9.31
N ARG A 466 14.61 -10.67 -10.48
CA ARG A 466 15.08 -10.18 -11.78
C ARG A 466 14.61 -8.76 -12.07
N GLN A 467 13.33 -8.45 -11.87
CA GLN A 467 12.81 -7.10 -12.08
C GLN A 467 13.44 -6.11 -11.11
N PHE A 468 13.63 -6.52 -9.85
CA PHE A 468 14.31 -5.69 -8.86
C PHE A 468 15.75 -5.35 -9.28
N GLU A 469 16.55 -6.36 -9.61
CA GLU A 469 17.95 -6.19 -10.05
C GLU A 469 18.07 -5.34 -11.32
N LEU A 470 17.22 -5.57 -12.32
CA LEU A 470 17.18 -4.75 -13.53
C LEU A 470 16.82 -3.30 -13.19
N GLY A 471 15.80 -3.10 -12.35
CA GLY A 471 15.31 -1.79 -11.96
C GLY A 471 16.36 -0.93 -11.27
N ILE A 472 17.09 -1.50 -10.30
CA ILE A 472 18.16 -0.79 -9.60
C ILE A 472 19.42 -0.63 -10.45
N THR A 473 19.70 -1.59 -11.35
CA THR A 473 20.83 -1.49 -12.29
C THR A 473 20.64 -0.32 -13.24
N ASN A 474 19.45 -0.20 -13.82
CA ASN A 474 19.09 0.79 -14.82
C ASN A 474 18.56 2.11 -14.23
N ALA A 475 18.55 2.24 -12.90
CA ALA A 475 17.99 3.39 -12.20
C ALA A 475 18.50 4.71 -12.75
N ASN A 476 17.58 5.66 -12.96
CA ASN A 476 17.90 6.98 -13.45
C ASN A 476 17.02 8.04 -12.78
N PRO A 477 17.60 8.96 -12.00
CA PRO A 477 19.04 9.08 -11.69
C PRO A 477 19.64 7.84 -11.00
N SER A 478 20.95 7.58 -11.13
CA SER A 478 21.58 6.41 -10.47
C SER A 478 21.38 6.44 -8.95
N LEU A 479 21.13 5.27 -8.36
CA LEU A 479 21.01 5.06 -6.91
C LEU A 479 22.31 5.32 -6.16
#